data_AF-A0A2S0UC31-F1
#
_entry.id   AF-A0A2S0UC31-F1
#
_cell.length_a   1.000
_cell.length_b   1.000
_cell.length_c   1.000
_cell.angle_alpha   90.00
_cell.angle_beta   90.00
_cell.angle_gamma   90.00
#
_symmetry.space_group_name_H-M   'P 1'
#
loop_
_entity.id
_entity.type
_entity.pdbx_description
1 polymer ?
#
loop_
_entity_poly.entity_id
_entity_poly.type
_entity_poly.pdbx_seq_one_letter_code
_entity_poly.pdbx_strand_id
1 'polypeptide(L)' 'MAVFHSKYRELAFYVDGVRHSFSSGTYSTEDAKVVAVLEQMKDVTKEHAEEPAEKPAARKPATAKSSAK' A
#
# COMPACT_ATOMS: atom_id res chain seq x y z
N MET A 1 3.40 6.19 16.93
CA MET A 1 3.22 6.98 15.69
C MET A 1 3.82 6.28 14.48
N ALA A 2 3.02 6.05 13.45
CA ALA A 2 3.44 5.54 12.14
C ALA A 2 3.39 6.68 11.10
N VAL A 3 4.40 6.73 10.22
CA VAL A 3 4.48 7.70 9.12
C VAL A 3 4.30 6.96 7.81
N PHE A 4 3.47 7.52 6.93
CA PHE A 4 3.13 6.98 5.63
C PHE A 4 3.43 7.99 4.55
N HIS A 5 3.90 7.51 3.40
CA HIS A 5 4.12 8.27 2.19
C HIS A 5 3.17 7.80 1.10
N SER A 6 2.46 8.73 0.50
CA SER A 6 1.60 8.52 -0.65
C SER A 6 2.36 8.85 -1.92
N LYS A 7 2.15 8.05 -2.97
CA LYS A 7 2.58 8.38 -4.34
C LYS A 7 2.04 9.72 -4.83
N TYR A 8 0.87 10.13 -4.34
CA TYR A 8 0.22 11.40 -4.68
C TYR A 8 0.46 12.44 -3.59
N ARG A 9 0.84 13.66 -4.00
CA ARG A 9 1.09 14.81 -3.12
C ARG A 9 -0.12 15.21 -2.26
N GLU A 10 -1.33 15.06 -2.81
CA GLU A 10 -2.58 15.51 -2.18
C GLU A 10 -3.64 14.39 -2.24
N LEU A 11 -3.34 13.23 -1.64
CA LEU A 11 -4.30 12.14 -1.48
C LEU A 11 -5.20 12.42 -0.28
N ALA A 12 -6.51 12.37 -0.46
CA ALA A 12 -7.48 12.40 0.63
C ALA A 12 -8.27 11.08 0.69
N PHE A 13 -8.57 10.62 1.89
CA PHE A 13 -9.28 9.38 2.16
C PHE A 13 -10.19 9.53 3.38
N TYR A 14 -11.08 8.57 3.60
CA TYR A 14 -12.03 8.59 4.70
C TYR A 14 -11.83 7.36 5.58
N VAL A 15 -11.83 7.57 6.91
CA VAL A 15 -11.80 6.50 7.92
C VAL A 15 -12.90 6.79 8.92
N ASP A 16 -13.82 5.84 9.12
CA ASP A 16 -14.99 6.01 10.00
C ASP A 16 -15.80 7.31 9.73
N GLY A 17 -15.87 7.75 8.47
CA GLY A 17 -16.56 8.98 8.07
C GLY A 17 -15.76 10.28 8.30
N VAL A 18 -14.55 10.20 8.83
CA VAL A 18 -13.63 11.33 9.01
C VAL A 18 -12.72 11.44 7.80
N ARG A 19 -12.65 12.64 7.20
CA ARG A 19 -11.73 12.92 6.09
C ARG A 19 -10.31 13.11 6.62
N HIS A 20 -9.38 12.32 6.10
CA HIS A 20 -7.95 12.48 6.29
C HIS A 20 -7.29 12.81 4.96
N SER A 21 -6.16 13.50 5.00
CA SER A 21 -5.41 13.85 3.80
C SER A 21 -3.93 13.86 4.06
N PHE A 22 -3.18 13.37 3.08
CA PHE A 22 -1.73 13.52 3.02
C PHE A 22 -1.38 14.99 2.80
N SER A 23 -0.36 15.46 3.51
CA SER A 23 0.21 16.79 3.33
C SER A 23 1.57 16.64 2.66
N SER A 24 1.72 17.20 1.46
CA SER A 24 2.93 17.04 0.63
C SER A 24 3.33 15.57 0.39
N GLY A 25 2.36 14.66 0.37
CA GLY A 25 2.61 13.23 0.19
C GLY A 25 2.93 12.48 1.48
N THR A 26 2.94 13.12 2.66
CA THR A 26 3.21 12.45 3.94
C THR A 26 2.00 12.53 4.87
N TYR A 27 1.77 11.48 5.63
CA TYR A 27 0.71 11.41 6.63
C TYR A 27 1.17 10.60 7.84
N SER A 28 0.98 11.14 9.03
CA SER A 28 1.39 10.50 10.27
C SER A 28 0.20 10.28 11.19
N THR A 29 0.07 9.07 11.72
CA THR A 29 -1.05 8.69 12.59
C THR A 29 -0.61 7.68 13.64
N GLU A 30 -1.35 7.62 14.75
CA GLU A 30 -1.22 6.59 15.78
C GLU A 30 -2.46 5.69 15.84
N ASP A 31 -3.49 6.01 15.05
CA ASP A 31 -4.76 5.30 15.06
C ASP A 31 -4.66 4.01 14.25
N ALA A 32 -4.94 2.88 14.91
CA ALA A 32 -4.83 1.55 14.30
C ALA A 32 -5.82 1.32 13.14
N LYS A 33 -7.00 1.97 13.15
CA LYS A 33 -7.96 1.85 12.05
C LYS A 33 -7.44 2.58 10.82
N VAL A 34 -6.88 3.77 11.02
CA VAL A 34 -6.27 4.56 9.94
C VAL A 34 -5.08 3.80 9.36
N VAL A 35 -4.23 3.20 10.19
CA VAL A 35 -3.12 2.35 9.76
C VAL A 35 -3.60 1.19 8.89
N ALA A 36 -4.64 0.46 9.31
CA ALA A 36 -5.16 -0.69 8.56
C ALA A 36 -5.67 -0.29 7.15
N VAL A 37 -6.32 0.87 7.03
CA VAL A 37 -6.75 1.41 5.73
C VAL A 37 -5.55 1.76 4.86
N LEU A 38 -4.54 2.42 5.43
CA LEU A 38 -3.33 2.81 4.71
C LEU A 38 -2.49 1.60 4.27
N GLU A 39 -2.44 0.52 5.06
CA GLU A 39 -1.76 -0.72 4.71
C GLU A 39 -2.47 -1.50 3.59
N GLN A 40 -3.76 -1.28 3.38
CA GLN A 40 -4.49 -1.81 2.22
C GLN A 40 -4.30 -0.98 0.94
N MET A 41 -3.82 0.26 1.06
CA MET A 41 -3.59 1.14 -0.09
C MET A 41 -2.26 0.82 -0.77
N LYS A 42 -2.32 0.37 -2.02
CA LYS A 42 -1.13 0.07 -2.83
C LYS A 42 -0.27 1.30 -3.14
N ASP A 43 -0.88 2.48 -3.13
CA ASP A 43 -0.21 3.74 -3.45
C ASP A 43 0.43 4.41 -2.22
N VAL A 44 0.39 3.75 -1.05
CA VAL A 44 0.92 4.25 0.23
C VAL A 44 2.03 3.31 0.75
N THR A 45 3.11 3.88 1.28
CA THR A 45 4.26 3.16 1.84
C THR A 45 4.53 3.63 3.27
N LYS A 46 4.84 2.72 4.19
CA LYS A 46 5.13 3.03 5.61
C LYS A 46 6.63 3.34 5.77
N GLU A 47 6.96 4.45 6.43
CA GLU A 47 8.35 4.97 6.54
C GLU A 47 9.19 4.27 7.62
N HIS A 48 8.56 3.49 8.52
CA HIS A 48 9.29 2.73 9.54
C HIS A 48 9.64 1.33 9.01
N ALA A 49 10.79 1.28 8.31
CA ALA A 49 11.70 0.15 8.11
C ALA A 49 11.08 -1.26 8.04
N GLU A 50 10.92 -1.78 6.83
CA GLU A 50 11.56 -3.03 6.36
C GLU A 50 11.37 -3.11 4.82
N GLU A 51 12.36 -3.71 4.16
CA GLU A 51 12.53 -3.85 2.71
C GLU A 51 11.27 -4.14 1.86
N PRO A 52 11.24 -3.70 0.59
CA PRO A 52 10.17 -4.03 -0.34
C PRO A 52 10.23 -5.52 -0.76
N ALA A 53 9.46 -6.37 -0.10
CA ALA A 53 9.00 -7.66 -0.63
C ALA A 53 7.46 -7.64 -0.47
N GLU A 54 6.60 -7.75 -1.47
CA GLU A 54 6.66 -8.46 -2.73
C GLU A 54 5.81 -7.70 -3.77
N LYS A 55 6.28 -7.75 -5.01
CA LYS A 55 5.45 -7.48 -6.20
C LYS A 55 4.22 -8.38 -6.11
N PRO A 56 2.98 -7.89 -6.28
CA PRO A 56 1.83 -8.77 -6.24
C PRO A 56 1.96 -9.80 -7.36
N ALA A 57 2.06 -11.07 -6.96
CA ALA A 57 2.08 -12.22 -7.84
C ALA A 57 0.89 -12.15 -8.81
N ALA A 58 1.19 -11.83 -10.07
CA ALA A 58 0.29 -12.11 -11.18
C ALA A 58 0.23 -13.63 -11.35
N ARG A 59 -0.73 -14.25 -10.67
CA ARG A 59 -1.10 -15.65 -10.88
C ARG A 59 -1.46 -15.87 -12.36
N LYS A 60 -0.84 -16.86 -13.00
CA LYS A 60 -1.58 -17.82 -13.85
C LYS A 60 -1.03 -19.24 -13.61
N PRO A 61 -1.90 -20.24 -13.34
CA PRO A 61 -1.50 -21.61 -13.08
C PRO A 61 -1.34 -22.44 -14.38
N ALA A 62 -0.45 -23.43 -14.30
CA ALA A 62 -0.46 -24.77 -14.90
C ALA A 62 -0.51 -25.00 -16.44
N THR A 63 0.57 -25.66 -16.90
CA THR A 63 0.64 -26.89 -17.73
C THR A 63 0.59 -26.86 -19.28
N ALA A 64 1.65 -27.50 -19.81
CA ALA A 64 1.76 -28.40 -20.98
C ALA A 64 1.71 -27.86 -22.43
N LYS A 65 2.83 -28.04 -23.17
CA LYS A 65 2.93 -28.99 -24.30
C LYS A 65 4.38 -29.23 -24.76
N SER A 66 4.65 -30.50 -24.98
CA SER A 66 5.82 -31.14 -25.61
C SER A 66 6.23 -30.52 -26.95
N SER A 67 7.55 -30.48 -27.25
CA SER A 67 8.10 -30.90 -28.56
C SER A 67 9.63 -30.77 -28.66
N ALA A 68 10.27 -31.93 -28.84
CA ALA A 68 11.39 -32.28 -29.74
C ALA A 68 12.79 -31.64 -29.61
N LYS A 69 13.79 -32.49 -29.33
CA LYS A 69 14.96 -32.67 -30.19
C LYS A 69 15.55 -34.07 -30.04
#